data_AF-A0A1S1PYW1-F1
#
_entry.id   AF-A0A1S1PYW1-F1
#
_cell.length_a   1.000
_cell.length_b   1.000
_cell.length_c   1.000
_cell.angle_alpha   90.00
_cell.angle_beta   90.00
_cell.angle_gamma   90.00
#
_symmetry.space_group_name_H-M   'P 1'
#
loop_
_entity.id
_entity.type
_entity.pdbx_description
1 polymer ?
#
loop_
_entity_poly.entity_id
_entity_poly.type
_entity_poly.pdbx_seq_one_letter_code
_entity_poly.pdbx_strand_id
1 'polypeptide(L)'
;MTTTPDDPTTALPGRPPVVDLATWQTARDELLVREKAHTREGDALAAARRRLPMVELDGTVEVVGPDGPVPFLDLFQGRDELVVYKHMWYDGAPHQGQCEGCTTTAWHLKDAVYLNARGVSFAILTTGRWDEVVDMTPYGRGEAWEDNPEGWPEGRSSCWFWRSDADGNATWGPTSRPVPQWTRHGATPVESLGRHGHRR
;
A
#
# COMPACT_ATOMS: atom_id res chain seq x y z
N MET A 1 -25.91 13.64 -46.32
CA MET A 1 -24.96 13.25 -45.27
C MET A 1 -23.84 12.49 -45.92
N THR A 2 -22.69 13.13 -46.13
CA THR A 2 -21.46 12.44 -46.51
C THR A 2 -20.35 13.13 -45.74
N THR A 3 -19.73 12.34 -44.89
CA THR A 3 -18.77 12.69 -43.85
C THR A 3 -17.47 13.26 -44.41
N THR A 4 -17.05 14.39 -43.84
CA THR A 4 -15.71 14.95 -43.95
C THR A 4 -14.68 13.94 -43.43
N PRO A 5 -13.53 13.73 -44.10
CA PRO A 5 -12.46 12.90 -43.57
C PRO A 5 -11.85 13.54 -42.32
N ASP A 6 -11.69 12.75 -41.25
CA ASP A 6 -10.97 13.17 -40.04
C ASP A 6 -9.53 13.58 -40.39
N ASP A 7 -9.18 14.81 -40.01
CA ASP A 7 -7.83 15.37 -40.08
C ASP A 7 -6.92 14.62 -39.07
N PRO A 8 -5.82 14.00 -39.51
CA PRO A 8 -4.93 13.23 -38.63
C PRO A 8 -4.09 14.10 -37.69
N THR A 9 -4.32 15.42 -37.63
CA THR A 9 -3.45 16.36 -36.92
C THR A 9 -4.16 17.05 -35.76
N THR A 10 -4.56 16.31 -34.73
CA THR A 10 -4.81 16.90 -33.40
C THR A 10 -3.82 16.37 -32.37
N ALA A 11 -2.54 16.70 -32.60
CA ALA A 11 -1.53 16.65 -31.55
C ALA A 11 -1.84 17.75 -30.52
N LEU A 12 -2.53 17.38 -29.44
CA LEU A 12 -2.67 18.23 -28.26
C LEU A 12 -1.27 18.53 -27.67
N PRO A 13 -0.98 19.77 -27.24
CA PRO A 13 0.32 20.12 -26.67
C PRO A 13 0.66 19.21 -25.47
N GLY A 14 1.87 18.62 -25.49
CA GLY A 14 2.37 17.79 -24.38
C GLY A 14 2.11 16.28 -24.50
N ARG A 15 1.50 15.79 -25.59
CA ARG A 15 1.40 14.34 -25.84
C ARG A 15 2.59 13.84 -26.67
N PRO A 16 3.18 12.67 -26.32
CA PRO A 16 4.13 12.00 -27.19
C PRO A 16 3.53 11.71 -28.57
N PRO A 17 4.36 11.63 -29.64
CA PRO A 17 3.87 11.31 -30.97
C PRO A 17 3.22 9.91 -31.00
N VAL A 18 2.09 9.79 -31.70
CA VAL A 18 1.47 8.49 -31.99
C VAL A 18 2.23 7.86 -33.16
N VAL A 19 2.82 6.69 -32.93
CA VAL A 19 3.65 5.97 -33.91
C VAL A 19 3.14 4.54 -34.11
N ASP A 20 3.60 3.88 -35.16
CA ASP A 20 3.35 2.45 -35.35
C ASP A 20 4.08 1.57 -34.32
N LEU A 21 3.70 0.30 -34.25
CA LEU A 21 4.22 -0.64 -33.26
C LEU A 21 5.74 -0.89 -33.39
N ALA A 22 6.28 -0.93 -34.61
CA ALA A 22 7.70 -1.22 -34.83
C ALA A 22 8.57 -0.03 -34.37
N THR A 23 8.11 1.19 -34.65
CA THR A 23 8.74 2.42 -34.17
C THR A 23 8.71 2.49 -32.64
N TRP A 24 7.56 2.20 -32.02
CA TRP A 24 7.44 2.15 -30.55
C TRP A 24 8.34 1.08 -29.92
N GLN A 25 8.39 -0.12 -30.51
CA GLN A 25 9.15 -1.24 -29.97
C GLN A 25 10.66 -0.95 -30.00
N THR A 26 11.17 -0.34 -31.07
CA THR A 26 12.56 0.13 -31.15
C THR A 26 12.89 1.11 -30.01
N ALA A 27 12.05 2.14 -29.83
CA ALA A 27 12.25 3.13 -28.76
C ALA A 27 12.17 2.51 -27.36
N ARG A 28 11.28 1.53 -27.16
CA ARG A 28 11.16 0.78 -25.90
C ARG A 28 12.39 -0.07 -25.63
N ASP A 29 12.94 -0.75 -26.63
CA ASP A 29 14.12 -1.59 -26.47
C ASP A 29 15.37 -0.76 -26.12
N GLU A 30 15.49 0.44 -26.69
CA GLU A 30 16.51 1.42 -26.31
C GLU A 30 16.35 1.87 -24.85
N LEU A 31 15.12 2.20 -24.43
CA LEU A 31 14.83 2.57 -23.04
C LEU A 31 15.12 1.43 -22.06
N LEU A 32 14.77 0.19 -22.43
CA LEU A 32 14.94 -1.00 -21.60
C LEU A 32 16.41 -1.24 -21.21
N VAL A 33 17.36 -0.85 -22.06
CA VAL A 33 18.79 -0.90 -21.71
C VAL A 33 19.09 -0.02 -20.50
N ARG A 34 18.55 1.20 -20.47
CA ARG A 34 18.73 2.15 -19.35
C ARG A 34 18.00 1.68 -18.10
N GLU A 35 16.79 1.15 -18.24
CA GLU A 35 16.01 0.61 -17.11
C GLU A 35 16.73 -0.59 -16.45
N LYS A 36 17.28 -1.49 -17.27
CA LYS A 36 18.10 -2.61 -16.77
C LYS A 36 19.37 -2.12 -16.08
N ALA A 37 20.03 -1.08 -16.60
CA ALA A 37 21.18 -0.48 -15.94
C ALA A 37 20.81 0.12 -14.58
N HIS A 38 19.70 0.86 -14.50
CA HIS A 38 19.18 1.40 -13.24
C HIS A 38 18.86 0.30 -12.22
N THR A 39 18.27 -0.82 -12.68
CA THR A 39 17.97 -1.97 -11.81
C THR A 39 19.25 -2.55 -11.19
N ARG A 40 20.27 -2.80 -12.01
CA ARG A 40 21.56 -3.33 -11.54
C ARG A 40 22.27 -2.38 -10.57
N GLU A 41 22.19 -1.08 -10.83
CA GLU A 41 22.72 -0.07 -9.91
C GLU A 41 21.95 -0.07 -8.58
N GLY A 42 20.62 -0.18 -8.63
CA GLY A 42 19.78 -0.37 -7.44
C GLY A 42 20.19 -1.60 -6.64
N ASP A 43 20.46 -2.73 -7.30
CA ASP A 43 20.95 -3.96 -6.67
C ASP A 43 22.32 -3.76 -6.01
N ALA A 44 23.24 -3.07 -6.70
CA ALA A 44 24.56 -2.75 -6.17
C ALA A 44 24.48 -1.85 -4.91
N LEU A 45 23.63 -0.82 -4.94
CA LEU A 45 23.37 0.06 -3.80
C LEU A 45 22.72 -0.69 -2.63
N ALA A 46 21.74 -1.55 -2.91
CA ALA A 46 21.12 -2.38 -1.88
C ALA A 46 22.13 -3.34 -1.25
N ALA A 47 23.03 -3.93 -2.04
CA ALA A 47 24.11 -4.77 -1.54
C ALA A 47 25.12 -3.98 -0.71
N ALA A 48 25.46 -2.75 -1.12
CA ALA A 48 26.32 -1.85 -0.35
C ALA A 48 25.69 -1.47 1.01
N ARG A 49 24.39 -1.14 1.03
CA ARG A 49 23.64 -0.84 2.26
C ARG A 49 23.67 -1.99 3.27
N ARG A 50 23.52 -3.24 2.81
CA ARG A 50 23.60 -4.44 3.67
C ARG A 50 25.01 -4.68 4.25
N ARG A 51 26.05 -4.09 3.65
CA ARG A 51 27.44 -4.20 4.12
C ARG A 51 27.90 -2.97 4.91
N LEU A 52 27.02 -2.00 5.16
CA LEU A 52 27.36 -0.89 6.04
C LEU A 52 27.70 -1.42 7.44
N PRO A 53 28.67 -0.82 8.13
CA PRO A 53 28.92 -1.13 9.54
C PRO A 53 27.65 -0.99 10.36
N MET A 54 27.43 -1.94 11.27
CA MET A 54 26.29 -1.91 12.18
C MET A 54 26.68 -1.20 13.47
N VAL A 55 25.73 -0.47 14.06
CA VAL A 55 25.84 0.08 15.41
C VAL A 55 24.98 -0.77 16.32
N GLU A 56 25.55 -1.20 17.44
CA GLU A 56 24.80 -1.92 18.46
C GLU A 56 23.74 -0.99 19.06
N LEU A 57 22.50 -1.47 19.09
CA LEU A 57 21.42 -0.83 19.83
C LEU A 57 21.42 -1.39 21.25
N ASP A 58 21.36 -0.50 22.22
CA ASP A 58 21.17 -0.88 23.61
C ASP A 58 19.80 -1.53 23.76
N GLY A 59 19.80 -2.85 23.98
CA GLY A 59 18.60 -3.66 24.12
C GLY A 59 17.76 -3.34 25.37
N THR A 60 18.32 -2.58 26.31
CA THR A 60 17.65 -2.12 27.53
C THR A 60 16.87 -0.82 27.34
N VAL A 61 17.01 -0.15 26.19
CA VAL A 61 16.23 1.05 25.86
C VAL A 61 14.74 0.72 25.95
N GLU A 62 14.03 1.48 26.78
CA GLU A 62 12.60 1.30 26.96
C GLU A 62 11.81 1.79 25.74
N VAL A 63 10.84 0.98 25.34
CA VAL A 63 9.80 1.32 24.38
C VAL A 63 8.45 1.19 25.07
N VAL A 64 7.55 2.14 24.83
CA VAL A 64 6.23 2.16 25.49
C VAL A 64 5.19 1.54 24.56
N GLY A 65 4.54 0.48 25.05
CA GLY A 65 3.47 -0.21 24.36
C GLY A 65 2.17 -0.25 25.18
N PRO A 66 1.21 -1.10 24.79
CA PRO A 66 -0.10 -1.21 25.45
C PRO A 66 0.00 -1.59 26.93
N ASP A 67 0.97 -2.43 27.28
CA ASP A 67 1.18 -2.95 28.64
C ASP A 67 2.18 -2.11 29.45
N GLY A 68 2.57 -0.93 28.94
CA GLY A 68 3.55 -0.04 29.55
C GLY A 68 4.95 -0.13 28.93
N PRO A 69 5.98 0.44 29.60
CA PRO A 69 7.35 0.40 29.12
C PRO A 69 7.93 -1.01 29.22
N VAL A 70 8.59 -1.45 28.15
CA VAL A 70 9.35 -2.70 28.09
C VAL A 70 10.72 -2.46 27.44
N PRO A 71 11.76 -3.23 27.80
CA PRO A 71 13.04 -3.21 27.07
C PRO A 71 12.84 -3.50 25.58
N PHE A 72 13.66 -2.88 24.71
CA PHE A 72 13.62 -3.12 23.26
C PHE A 72 13.78 -4.61 22.91
N LEU A 73 14.58 -5.35 23.68
CA LEU A 73 14.75 -6.80 23.51
C LEU A 73 13.45 -7.58 23.64
N ASP A 74 12.49 -7.11 24.43
CA ASP A 74 11.22 -7.82 24.64
C ASP A 74 10.33 -7.78 23.39
N LEU A 75 10.57 -6.83 22.46
CA LEU A 75 9.90 -6.81 21.15
C LEU A 75 10.20 -8.07 20.31
N PHE A 76 11.31 -8.75 20.59
CA PHE A 76 11.64 -10.02 19.93
C PHE A 76 10.75 -11.16 20.39
N GLN A 77 10.08 -11.05 21.56
CA GLN A 77 9.18 -12.08 22.09
C GLN A 77 9.83 -13.48 22.11
N GLY A 78 11.12 -13.55 22.46
CA GLY A 78 11.91 -14.78 22.50
C GLY A 78 12.34 -15.35 21.15
N ARG A 79 12.17 -14.60 20.05
CA ARG A 79 12.62 -14.97 18.69
C ARG A 79 13.98 -14.35 18.35
N ASP A 80 14.68 -14.89 17.36
CA ASP A 80 16.01 -14.42 16.97
C ASP A 80 15.96 -13.21 16.02
N GLU A 81 14.81 -12.97 15.37
CA GLU A 81 14.66 -11.90 14.37
C GLU A 81 13.47 -10.99 14.68
N LEU A 82 13.65 -9.70 14.45
CA LEU A 82 12.62 -8.66 14.56
C LEU A 82 12.59 -7.82 13.28
N VAL A 83 11.42 -7.71 12.67
CA VAL A 83 11.14 -6.73 11.61
C VAL A 83 10.45 -5.52 12.22
N VAL A 84 11.05 -4.35 12.04
CA VAL A 84 10.50 -3.07 12.51
C VAL A 84 9.95 -2.27 11.33
N TYR A 85 8.70 -1.83 11.44
CA TYR A 85 8.15 -0.78 10.61
C TYR A 85 8.20 0.56 11.36
N LYS A 86 8.88 1.56 10.82
CA LYS A 86 8.93 2.90 11.43
C LYS A 86 7.74 3.73 10.95
N HIS A 87 6.77 3.99 11.82
CA HIS A 87 5.71 4.95 11.55
C HIS A 87 6.25 6.38 11.71
N MET A 88 6.24 7.14 10.61
CA MET A 88 6.64 8.54 10.62
C MET A 88 5.56 9.36 11.31
N TRP A 89 5.92 9.91 12.47
CA TRP A 89 5.03 10.69 13.32
C TRP A 89 5.31 12.18 13.20
N TYR A 90 4.25 12.98 13.24
CA TYR A 90 4.30 14.43 13.25
C TYR A 90 3.60 14.95 14.51
N ASP A 91 4.38 15.43 15.48
CA ASP A 91 3.84 15.91 16.75
C ASP A 91 2.83 17.05 16.56
N GLY A 92 1.71 16.96 17.27
CA GLY A 92 0.62 17.95 17.22
C GLY A 92 -0.25 17.91 15.96
N ALA A 93 0.03 17.04 14.99
CA ALA A 93 -0.82 16.86 13.83
C ALA A 93 -2.00 15.92 14.15
N PRO A 94 -3.24 16.26 13.75
CA PRO A 94 -4.37 15.34 13.89
C PRO A 94 -4.20 14.14 12.96
N HIS A 95 -5.04 13.12 13.09
CA HIS A 95 -4.88 11.88 12.31
C HIS A 95 -4.83 12.08 10.79
N GLN A 96 -5.52 13.09 10.25
CA GLN A 96 -5.47 13.44 8.81
C GLN A 96 -4.15 14.09 8.39
N GLY A 97 -3.38 14.62 9.34
CA GLY A 97 -2.07 15.23 9.13
C GLY A 97 -0.90 14.28 9.36
N GLN A 98 -1.15 13.04 9.80
CA GLN A 98 -0.12 12.01 9.96
C GLN A 98 0.28 11.40 8.60
N CYS A 99 1.41 10.70 8.56
CA CYS A 99 1.89 10.00 7.36
C CYS A 99 0.83 9.03 6.81
N GLU A 100 0.20 9.37 5.69
CA GLU A 100 -0.92 8.60 5.10
C GLU A 100 -0.57 7.13 4.85
N GLY A 101 0.61 6.85 4.28
CA GLY A 101 1.08 5.49 4.03
C GLY A 101 1.37 4.71 5.32
N CYS A 102 1.82 5.41 6.37
CA CYS A 102 2.10 4.83 7.67
C CYS A 102 0.82 4.45 8.40
N THR A 103 -0.15 5.36 8.44
CA THR A 103 -1.48 5.12 8.99
C THR A 103 -2.16 3.97 8.25
N THR A 104 -2.10 3.97 6.91
CA THR A 104 -2.65 2.89 6.08
C THR A 104 -1.99 1.55 6.41
N THR A 105 -0.67 1.49 6.57
CA THR A 105 0.03 0.24 6.89
C THR A 105 -0.37 -0.28 8.27
N ALA A 106 -0.33 0.57 9.30
CA ALA A 106 -0.71 0.21 10.66
C ALA A 106 -2.14 -0.32 10.74
N TRP A 107 -3.04 0.24 9.95
CA TRP A 107 -4.44 -0.18 9.86
C TRP A 107 -4.65 -1.55 9.22
N HIS A 108 -3.86 -1.87 8.19
CA HIS A 108 -4.07 -3.09 7.41
C HIS A 108 -3.26 -4.27 7.93
N LEU A 109 -2.16 -4.00 8.64
CA LEU A 109 -1.34 -5.03 9.24
C LEU A 109 -1.91 -5.43 10.61
N LYS A 110 -2.98 -6.22 10.57
CA LYS A 110 -3.71 -6.67 11.77
C LYS A 110 -2.96 -7.70 12.59
N ASP A 111 -2.15 -8.53 11.94
CA ASP A 111 -1.34 -9.54 12.61
C ASP A 111 -0.04 -9.85 11.84
N ALA A 112 0.90 -10.47 12.54
CA ALA A 112 2.18 -10.92 12.01
C ALA A 112 2.28 -12.45 11.92
N VAL A 113 1.14 -13.17 11.82
CA VAL A 113 1.09 -14.64 11.93
C VAL A 113 2.07 -15.32 10.96
N TYR A 114 2.20 -14.79 9.74
CA TYR A 114 3.09 -15.35 8.72
C TYR A 114 4.58 -15.18 9.04
N LEU A 115 4.95 -14.08 9.73
CA LEU A 115 6.31 -13.81 10.19
C LEU A 115 6.61 -14.66 11.43
N ASN A 116 5.68 -14.69 12.38
CA ASN A 116 5.80 -15.48 13.60
C ASN A 116 5.98 -16.98 13.29
N ALA A 117 5.28 -17.51 12.27
CA ALA A 117 5.42 -18.88 11.79
C ALA A 117 6.82 -19.20 11.23
N ARG A 118 7.64 -18.18 10.94
CA ARG A 118 9.04 -18.30 10.51
C ARG A 118 10.04 -17.92 11.59
N GLY A 119 9.59 -17.74 12.83
CA GLY A 119 10.47 -17.31 13.92
C GLY A 119 10.87 -15.84 13.83
N VAL A 120 10.05 -14.99 13.19
CA VAL A 120 10.31 -13.54 13.07
C VAL A 120 9.22 -12.77 13.80
N SER A 121 9.61 -11.92 14.75
CA SER A 121 8.71 -10.98 15.41
C SER A 121 8.53 -9.71 14.56
N PHE A 122 7.46 -8.97 14.79
CA PHE A 122 7.17 -7.74 14.08
C PHE A 122 6.70 -6.65 15.04
N ALA A 123 7.17 -5.43 14.85
CA ALA A 123 6.74 -4.27 15.62
C ALA A 123 6.60 -3.02 14.74
N ILE A 124 5.62 -2.18 15.04
CA ILE A 124 5.54 -0.80 14.53
C ILE A 124 6.12 0.11 15.60
N LEU A 125 7.18 0.84 15.26
CA LEU A 125 7.81 1.82 16.15
C LEU A 125 7.56 3.23 15.66
N THR A 126 7.37 4.15 16.60
CA THR A 126 7.11 5.55 16.31
C THR A 126 7.67 6.43 17.42
N THR A 127 7.88 7.71 17.11
CA THR A 127 8.29 8.71 18.11
C THR A 127 7.08 9.34 18.81
N GLY A 128 5.87 9.10 18.31
CA GLY A 128 4.63 9.56 18.94
C GLY A 128 4.43 8.91 20.31
N ARG A 129 3.77 9.66 21.21
CA ARG A 129 3.46 9.15 22.53
C ARG A 129 2.36 8.09 22.44
N TRP A 130 2.46 7.04 23.27
CA TRP A 130 1.53 5.92 23.22
C TRP A 130 0.05 6.34 23.37
N ASP A 131 -0.24 7.32 24.23
CA ASP A 131 -1.58 7.89 24.42
C ASP A 131 -2.14 8.54 23.15
N GLU A 132 -1.31 9.15 22.31
CA GLU A 132 -1.74 9.71 21.04
C GLU A 132 -1.80 8.67 19.92
N VAL A 133 -0.87 7.71 19.93
CA VAL A 133 -0.76 6.66 18.90
C VAL A 133 -1.90 5.66 19.00
N VAL A 134 -2.36 5.33 20.21
CA VAL A 134 -3.51 4.42 20.38
C VAL A 134 -4.83 5.03 19.90
N ASP A 135 -4.91 6.36 19.87
CA ASP A 135 -6.09 7.13 19.42
C ASP A 135 -6.09 7.40 17.90
N MET A 136 -5.04 7.00 17.18
CA MET A 136 -4.85 7.27 15.75
C MET A 136 -5.65 6.38 14.80
N THR A 137 -6.50 5.52 15.33
CA THR A 137 -7.51 4.81 14.55
C THR A 137 -8.79 5.65 14.52
N PRO A 138 -9.16 6.29 13.39
CA PRO A 138 -10.49 6.88 13.15
C PRO A 138 -11.71 6.05 13.62
N TYR A 139 -11.55 4.74 13.83
CA TYR A 139 -12.56 3.84 14.36
C TYR A 139 -12.06 3.04 15.59
N GLY A 140 -11.33 3.66 16.53
CA GLY A 140 -10.93 2.99 17.78
C GLY A 140 -10.07 1.72 17.57
N ARG A 141 -9.82 0.98 18.66
CA ARG A 141 -8.87 -0.16 18.64
C ARG A 141 -9.39 -1.34 17.80
N GLY A 142 -10.69 -1.37 17.47
CA GLY A 142 -11.30 -2.41 16.63
C GLY A 142 -11.22 -3.79 17.27
N GLU A 143 -11.08 -3.81 18.60
CA GLU A 143 -10.86 -5.00 19.39
C GLU A 143 -12.17 -5.77 19.61
N ALA A 144 -12.10 -7.10 19.72
CA ALA A 144 -13.29 -7.95 19.81
C ALA A 144 -14.14 -7.74 21.09
N TRP A 145 -13.62 -6.97 22.05
CA TRP A 145 -14.19 -6.65 23.35
C TRP A 145 -14.50 -5.16 23.51
N GLU A 146 -14.34 -4.37 22.45
CA GLU A 146 -14.59 -2.93 22.43
C GLU A 146 -16.02 -2.63 21.92
N ASP A 147 -16.76 -1.84 22.70
CA ASP A 147 -18.10 -1.37 22.33
C ASP A 147 -17.98 -0.24 21.28
N ASN A 148 -18.46 -0.50 20.06
CA ASN A 148 -18.48 0.48 18.98
C ASN A 148 -19.78 1.32 19.02
N PRO A 149 -19.71 2.64 18.80
CA PRO A 149 -20.91 3.49 18.70
C PRO A 149 -21.88 3.05 17.60
N GLU A 150 -23.17 3.28 17.82
CA GLU A 150 -24.22 2.97 16.84
C GLU A 150 -24.01 3.75 15.52
N GLY A 151 -23.99 3.04 14.39
CA GLY A 151 -23.71 3.60 13.07
C GLY A 151 -22.26 3.45 12.59
N TRP A 152 -21.37 2.84 13.39
CA TRP A 152 -20.05 2.45 12.93
C TRP A 152 -20.10 1.36 11.84
N PRO A 153 -19.29 1.47 10.78
CA PRO A 153 -19.21 0.41 9.78
C PRO A 153 -18.57 -0.82 10.43
N GLU A 154 -19.33 -1.91 10.60
CA GLU A 154 -18.75 -3.24 10.87
C GLU A 154 -17.64 -3.48 9.84
N GLY A 155 -16.43 -3.74 10.33
CA GLY A 155 -15.22 -3.81 9.51
C GLY A 155 -15.42 -4.75 8.34
N ARG A 156 -15.71 -4.20 7.17
CA ARG A 156 -15.80 -4.99 5.95
C ARG A 156 -14.40 -5.52 5.68
N SER A 157 -14.33 -6.82 5.46
CA SER A 157 -13.16 -7.57 5.01
C SER A 157 -12.16 -6.70 4.23
N SER A 158 -10.89 -6.80 4.59
CA SER A 158 -9.79 -6.15 3.87
C SER A 158 -10.01 -6.21 2.36
N CYS A 159 -9.82 -5.08 1.70
CA CYS A 159 -9.88 -4.86 0.26
C CYS A 159 -11.17 -4.27 -0.36
N TRP A 160 -12.12 -3.73 0.42
CA TRP A 160 -13.42 -3.24 -0.12
C TRP A 160 -13.34 -2.10 -1.16
N PHE A 161 -12.31 -1.24 -1.10
CA PHE A 161 -12.12 -0.14 -2.06
C PHE A 161 -11.34 -0.55 -3.31
N TRP A 162 -10.77 -1.77 -3.34
CA TRP A 162 -10.02 -2.25 -4.50
C TRP A 162 -10.92 -2.63 -5.65
N ARG A 163 -12.25 -2.51 -5.49
CA ARG A 163 -13.21 -2.67 -6.57
C ARG A 163 -14.35 -1.68 -6.52
N SER A 164 -14.69 -1.11 -7.68
CA SER A 164 -15.84 -0.20 -7.85
C SER A 164 -16.76 -0.66 -8.97
N ASP A 165 -18.04 -0.30 -8.93
CA ASP A 165 -18.97 -0.47 -10.04
C ASP A 165 -18.79 0.62 -11.12
N ALA A 166 -19.74 0.70 -12.05
CA ALA A 166 -19.75 1.66 -13.14
C ALA A 166 -19.92 3.11 -12.66
N ASP A 167 -20.66 3.31 -11.57
CA ASP A 167 -20.98 4.61 -10.98
C ASP A 167 -19.92 5.10 -9.97
N GLY A 168 -18.90 4.26 -9.73
CA GLY A 168 -17.78 4.59 -8.84
C GLY A 168 -18.01 4.18 -7.38
N ASN A 169 -19.13 3.52 -7.07
CA ASN A 169 -19.39 3.02 -5.73
C ASN A 169 -18.54 1.77 -5.48
N ALA A 170 -17.88 1.72 -4.33
CA ALA A 170 -17.07 0.57 -3.94
C ALA A 170 -17.95 -0.65 -3.64
N THR A 171 -17.73 -1.75 -4.36
CA THR A 171 -18.59 -2.95 -4.29
C THR A 171 -17.85 -4.19 -4.79
N TRP A 172 -18.28 -5.36 -4.29
CA TRP A 172 -17.85 -6.68 -4.76
C TRP A 172 -18.90 -7.37 -5.64
N GLY A 173 -19.91 -6.62 -6.09
CA GLY A 173 -20.95 -7.11 -6.99
C GLY A 173 -20.37 -7.69 -8.29
N PRO A 174 -21.17 -8.48 -9.03
CA PRO A 174 -20.72 -9.16 -10.25
C PRO A 174 -20.22 -8.21 -11.35
N THR A 175 -20.60 -6.93 -11.28
CA THR A 175 -20.22 -5.85 -12.18
C THR A 175 -19.03 -5.02 -11.70
N SER A 176 -18.49 -5.32 -10.51
CA SER A 176 -17.36 -4.58 -9.93
C SER A 176 -16.04 -4.88 -10.65
N ARG A 177 -15.13 -3.89 -10.70
CA ARG A 177 -13.82 -3.99 -11.37
C ARG A 177 -12.67 -3.57 -10.44
N PRO A 178 -11.45 -4.14 -10.57
CA PRO A 178 -10.30 -3.73 -9.77
C PRO A 178 -9.92 -2.24 -9.97
N VAL A 179 -9.51 -1.57 -8.89
CA VAL A 179 -8.89 -0.24 -8.89
C VAL A 179 -7.40 -0.50 -8.60
N PRO A 180 -6.43 -0.26 -9.51
CA PRO A 180 -6.37 0.69 -10.62
C PRO A 180 -6.29 0.05 -12.02
N GLN A 181 -6.74 0.75 -13.06
CA GLN A 181 -6.51 0.32 -14.44
C GLN A 181 -6.44 1.50 -15.41
N TRP A 182 -5.41 1.50 -16.23
CA TRP A 182 -5.24 2.41 -17.36
C TRP A 182 -6.15 1.93 -18.49
N THR A 183 -7.02 2.79 -19.01
CA THR A 183 -7.94 2.45 -20.10
C THR A 183 -7.29 2.61 -21.46
N ARG A 184 -7.40 1.59 -22.32
CA ARG A 184 -7.03 1.66 -23.74
C ARG A 184 -7.98 2.62 -24.48
N HIS A 185 -7.45 3.42 -25.40
CA HIS A 185 -8.25 4.29 -26.27
C HIS A 185 -9.25 3.46 -27.09
N GLY A 186 -10.55 3.78 -27.01
CA GLY A 186 -11.63 3.12 -27.76
C GLY A 186 -12.31 1.92 -27.09
N ALA A 187 -12.04 1.62 -25.80
CA ALA A 187 -12.78 0.58 -25.08
C ALA A 187 -14.17 1.07 -24.67
N THR A 188 -15.23 0.39 -25.10
CA THR A 188 -16.60 0.58 -24.59
C THR A 188 -16.78 -0.13 -23.24
N PRO A 189 -17.67 0.37 -22.36
CA PRO A 189 -17.94 -0.25 -21.06
C PRO A 189 -18.31 -1.73 -21.20
N VAL A 190 -17.69 -2.58 -20.38
CA VAL A 190 -18.06 -4.00 -20.30
C VAL A 190 -19.17 -4.12 -19.25
N GLU A 191 -20.38 -4.49 -19.69
CA GLU A 191 -21.55 -4.61 -18.79
C GLU A 191 -21.59 -5.94 -17.99
N SER A 192 -20.73 -6.91 -18.32
CA SER A 192 -20.67 -8.22 -17.65
C SER A 192 -19.30 -8.88 -17.76
N LEU A 193 -18.78 -9.40 -16.63
CA LEU A 193 -17.53 -10.17 -16.55
C LEU A 193 -17.74 -11.70 -16.51
N GLY A 194 -18.96 -12.18 -16.75
CA GLY A 194 -19.26 -13.62 -16.84
C GLY A 194 -19.09 -14.43 -15.55
N ARG A 195 -19.12 -13.80 -14.35
CA ARG A 195 -19.01 -14.52 -13.07
C ARG A 195 -20.39 -14.89 -12.53
N HIS A 196 -20.64 -16.19 -12.39
CA HIS A 196 -21.78 -16.73 -11.64
C HIS A 196 -21.33 -17.04 -10.21
N GLY A 197 -22.12 -16.63 -9.21
CA GLY A 197 -21.74 -16.63 -7.79
C GLY A 197 -21.31 -17.99 -7.23
N HIS A 198 -20.54 -17.95 -6.14
CA HIS A 198 -20.12 -19.14 -5.40
C HIS A 198 -21.34 -19.99 -5.01
N ARG A 199 -21.31 -21.29 -5.35
CA ARG A 199 -22.23 -22.27 -4.76
C ARG A 199 -21.94 -22.33 -3.26
N ARG A 200 -23.03 -22.29 -2.48
CA ARG A 200 -23.10 -22.27 -1.02
C ARG A 200 -22.17 -23.26 -0.35
#